data_AF-A0A9E4SHH2-F1
#
_entry.id   AF-A0A9E4SHH2-F1
#
_cell.length_a   1.000
_cell.length_b   1.000
_cell.length_c   1.000
_cell.angle_alpha   90.00
_cell.angle_beta   90.00
_cell.angle_gamma   90.00
#
_symmetry.space_group_name_H-M   'P 1'
#
loop_
_entity.id
_entity.type
_entity.pdbx_description
1 polymer ?
#
loop_
_entity_poly.entity_id
_entity_poly.type
_entity_poly.pdbx_seq_one_letter_code
_entity_poly.pdbx_strand_id
1 'polypeptide(L)'
;MRSGSVFVGRYRELTLLRKGLGQLAHGSPMITSVVGEAGIGKTALVSQAMDSAAGLGIRVARSSAVEGGGSPAYWLWKDVLRQLSIGDQIDFDGLDHADHLAPNGAADVPTDAATRPQREFQFYEGVTDR
;
A
#
# COMPACT_ATOMS: atom_id res chain seq x y z
N MET A 1 8.11 -13.77 22.25
CA MET A 1 9.43 -13.11 22.31
C MET A 1 9.72 -12.52 20.94
N ARG A 2 9.75 -11.19 20.79
CA ARG A 2 10.33 -10.58 19.59
C ARG A 2 11.84 -10.61 19.79
N SER A 3 12.54 -11.52 19.11
CA SER A 3 14.00 -11.43 19.06
C SER A 3 14.33 -10.08 18.43
N GLY A 4 14.95 -9.19 19.20
CA GLY A 4 15.43 -7.90 18.71
C GLY A 4 16.57 -8.12 17.74
N SER A 5 16.25 -8.49 16.50
CA SER A 5 17.24 -8.54 15.43
C SER A 5 17.63 -7.10 15.10
N VAL A 6 18.90 -6.77 15.34
CA VAL A 6 19.46 -5.48 14.91
C VAL A 6 19.29 -5.39 13.39
N PHE A 7 18.64 -4.33 12.91
CA PHE A 7 18.54 -4.06 11.48
C PHE A 7 19.89 -3.51 10.99
N VAL A 8 20.66 -4.32 10.28
CA VAL A 8 22.01 -3.97 9.81
C VAL A 8 22.02 -3.84 8.29
N GLY A 9 22.66 -2.79 7.79
CA GLY A 9 22.70 -2.48 6.35
C GLY A 9 21.43 -1.81 5.85
N ARG A 10 21.33 -1.61 4.52
CA ARG A 10 20.15 -1.01 3.85
C ARG A 10 19.80 0.42 4.29
N TYR A 11 20.80 1.16 4.79
CA TYR A 11 20.64 2.55 5.23
C TYR A 11 20.13 3.46 4.11
N ARG A 12 20.58 3.22 2.87
CA ARG A 12 20.17 3.99 1.71
C ARG A 12 18.68 3.81 1.42
N GLU A 13 18.22 2.56 1.33
CA GLU A 13 16.82 2.22 1.07
C GLU A 13 15.91 2.71 2.19
N LEU A 14 16.33 2.54 3.45
CA LEU A 14 15.58 3.05 4.60
C LEU A 14 15.49 4.59 4.59
N THR A 15 16.56 5.27 4.17
CA THR A 15 16.57 6.74 4.02
C THR A 15 15.59 7.20 2.94
N LEU A 16 15.49 6.49 1.83
CA LEU A 16 14.51 6.78 0.77
C LEU A 16 13.07 6.63 1.29
N LEU A 17 12.77 5.54 1.99
CA LEU A 17 11.45 5.34 2.60
C LEU A 17 11.11 6.42 3.63
N ARG A 18 12.08 6.82 4.45
CA ARG A 18 11.92 7.90 5.45
C ARG A 18 11.70 9.27 4.81
N LYS A 19 12.44 9.59 3.74
CA LYS A 19 12.18 10.80 2.95
C LYS A 19 10.74 10.77 2.42
N GLY A 20 10.29 9.59 1.99
CA GLY A 20 8.92 9.33 1.61
C GLY A 20 7.91 9.73 2.72
N LEU A 21 8.08 9.16 3.90
CA LEU A 21 7.24 9.48 5.06
C LEU A 21 7.27 10.97 5.43
N GLY A 22 8.42 11.64 5.28
CA GLY A 22 8.53 13.08 5.47
C GLY A 22 7.62 13.88 4.54
N GLN A 23 7.58 13.56 3.24
CA GLN A 23 6.67 14.26 2.33
C GLN A 23 5.19 13.93 2.63
N LEU A 24 4.89 12.70 3.06
CA LEU A 24 3.55 12.33 3.50
C LEU A 24 3.09 13.16 4.70
N ALA A 25 3.97 13.42 5.67
CA ALA A 25 3.68 14.29 6.82
C ALA A 25 3.36 15.74 6.40
N HIS A 26 3.86 16.18 5.24
CA HIS A 26 3.55 17.48 4.65
C HIS A 26 2.32 17.47 3.73
N GLY A 27 1.57 16.36 3.68
CA GLY A 27 0.33 16.24 2.92
C GLY A 27 0.51 15.82 1.46
N SER A 28 1.71 15.42 1.06
CA SER A 28 1.97 14.90 -0.30
C SER A 28 1.83 13.38 -0.33
N PRO A 29 0.74 12.82 -0.92
CA PRO A 29 0.54 11.38 -1.00
C PRO A 29 1.55 10.73 -1.94
N MET A 30 1.99 9.51 -1.61
CA MET A 30 2.96 8.75 -2.41
C MET A 30 2.70 7.25 -2.35
N ILE A 31 3.10 6.54 -3.41
CA ILE A 31 3.00 5.08 -3.52
C ILE A 31 4.41 4.54 -3.70
N THR A 32 4.88 3.66 -2.82
CA THR A 32 6.21 3.07 -2.90
C THR A 32 6.16 1.56 -3.08
N SER A 33 6.99 1.01 -3.96
CA SER A 33 7.17 -0.43 -4.13
C SER A 33 8.55 -0.87 -3.67
N VAL A 34 8.62 -1.95 -2.87
CA VAL A 34 9.86 -2.58 -2.42
C VAL A 34 9.95 -3.96 -3.05
N VAL A 35 10.86 -4.12 -4.02
CA VAL A 35 11.04 -5.34 -4.80
C VAL A 35 12.44 -5.91 -4.57
N GLY A 36 12.58 -7.23 -4.64
CA GLY A 36 13.84 -7.93 -4.40
C GLY A 36 13.63 -9.42 -4.12
N GLU A 37 14.73 -10.16 -3.98
CA GLU A 37 14.71 -11.61 -3.81
C GLU A 37 13.95 -12.08 -2.57
N ALA A 38 13.44 -13.31 -2.60
CA ALA A 38 12.84 -13.93 -1.42
C ALA A 38 13.88 -13.99 -0.28
N GLY A 39 13.47 -13.66 0.94
CA GLY A 39 14.38 -13.67 2.10
C GLY A 39 15.35 -12.48 2.22
N ILE A 40 15.47 -11.58 1.23
CA ILE A 40 16.42 -10.44 1.27
C ILE A 40 16.09 -9.36 2.33
N GLY A 41 15.03 -9.55 3.13
CA GLY A 41 14.67 -8.63 4.21
C GLY A 41 13.72 -7.48 3.83
N LYS A 42 12.99 -7.56 2.71
CA LYS A 42 12.00 -6.55 2.30
C LYS A 42 10.99 -6.22 3.41
N THR A 43 10.46 -7.25 4.05
CA THR A 43 9.53 -7.11 5.17
C THR A 43 10.16 -6.40 6.38
N ALA A 44 11.43 -6.69 6.67
CA ALA A 44 12.15 -6.04 7.76
C ALA A 44 12.40 -4.55 7.44
N LEU A 45 12.79 -4.24 6.20
CA LEU A 45 12.98 -2.87 5.73
C LEU A 45 11.69 -2.03 5.86
N VAL A 46 10.56 -2.55 5.35
CA VAL A 46 9.27 -1.87 5.45
C VAL A 46 8.84 -1.70 6.91
N SER A 47 9.07 -2.71 7.76
CA SER A 47 8.78 -2.62 9.20
C SER A 47 9.59 -1.52 9.88
N GLN A 48 10.89 -1.42 9.57
CA GLN A 48 11.75 -0.38 10.12
C GLN A 48 11.35 1.04 9.66
N ALA A 49 10.87 1.18 8.43
CA ALA A 49 10.31 2.44 7.94
C ALA A 49 9.01 2.80 8.66
N MET A 50 8.09 1.84 8.84
CA MET A 50 6.84 2.02 9.59
C MET A 50 7.09 2.45 11.05
N ASP A 51 8.09 1.88 11.73
CA ASP A 51 8.47 2.29 13.08
C ASP A 51 8.92 3.76 13.14
N SER A 52 9.47 4.29 12.05
CA SER A 52 9.87 5.70 11.94
C SER A 52 8.67 6.64 11.74
N ALA A 53 7.53 6.12 11.28
CA ALA A 53 6.33 6.92 10.99
C ALA A 53 5.65 7.46 12.26
N ALA A 54 5.73 6.72 13.37
CA ALA A 54 5.16 7.14 14.65
C ALA A 54 5.75 8.47 15.15
N GLY A 55 7.05 8.68 14.98
CA GLY A 55 7.73 9.94 15.32
C GLY A 55 7.31 11.12 14.45
N LEU A 56 6.65 10.87 13.32
CA LEU A 56 6.12 11.89 12.41
C LEU A 56 4.61 12.13 12.59
N GLY A 57 3.98 11.49 13.59
CA GLY A 57 2.53 11.58 13.81
C GLY A 57 1.68 10.88 12.73
N ILE A 58 2.30 10.03 11.91
CA ILE A 58 1.62 9.32 10.82
C ILE A 58 1.01 8.04 11.38
N ARG A 59 -0.30 7.84 11.12
CA ARG A 59 -0.97 6.56 11.41
C ARG A 59 -0.55 5.52 10.37
N VAL A 60 -0.23 4.31 10.83
CA VAL A 60 0.20 3.20 9.99
C VAL A 60 -0.82 2.06 10.08
N ALA A 61 -1.17 1.49 8.93
CA ALA A 61 -1.88 0.22 8.82
C ALA A 61 -1.15 -0.70 7.86
N ARG A 62 -1.26 -2.01 8.09
CA ARG A 62 -0.56 -3.03 7.31
C ARG A 62 -1.49 -4.22 7.06
N SER A 63 -1.67 -4.56 5.79
CA SER A 63 -2.32 -5.79 5.36
C SER A 63 -1.34 -6.68 4.60
N SER A 64 -1.62 -7.98 4.56
CA SER A 64 -0.92 -8.95 3.72
C SER A 64 -1.92 -9.85 3.02
N ALA A 65 -1.63 -10.22 1.77
CA ALA A 65 -2.44 -11.19 1.05
C ALA A 65 -2.21 -12.57 1.68
N VAL A 66 -3.28 -13.32 1.93
CA VAL A 66 -3.17 -14.71 2.38
C VAL A 66 -2.89 -15.57 1.15
N GLU A 67 -1.82 -16.33 1.18
CA GLU A 67 -1.54 -17.33 0.14
C GLU A 67 -2.60 -18.45 0.22
N GLY A 68 -3.18 -18.84 -0.92
CA GLY A 68 -4.11 -19.98 -0.99
C GLY A 68 -5.55 -19.67 -1.44
N GLY A 69 -5.84 -18.49 -2.00
CA GLY A 69 -7.05 -18.26 -2.79
C GLY A 69 -8.37 -18.12 -2.01
N GLY A 70 -8.33 -18.13 -0.67
CA GLY A 70 -9.52 -18.01 0.19
C GLY A 70 -9.74 -16.62 0.81
N SER A 71 -9.05 -15.58 0.33
CA SER A 71 -9.26 -14.22 0.86
C SER A 71 -10.52 -13.60 0.26
N PRO A 72 -11.43 -13.02 1.08
CA PRO A 72 -12.59 -12.30 0.58
C PRO A 72 -12.22 -11.19 -0.40
N ALA A 73 -13.18 -10.77 -1.23
CA ALA A 73 -12.96 -9.68 -2.19
C ALA A 73 -12.47 -8.43 -1.44
N TYR A 74 -11.44 -7.77 -1.97
CA TYR A 74 -10.85 -6.56 -1.37
C TYR A 74 -10.34 -6.73 0.08
N TRP A 75 -10.05 -7.94 0.55
CA TRP A 75 -9.59 -8.22 1.92
C TRP A 75 -8.48 -7.27 2.43
N LEU A 76 -7.49 -6.97 1.59
CA LEU A 76 -6.40 -6.05 1.94
C LEU A 76 -6.93 -4.68 2.38
N TRP A 77 -7.91 -4.15 1.66
CA TRP A 77 -8.52 -2.86 1.95
C TRP A 77 -9.45 -2.94 3.16
N LYS A 78 -10.22 -4.02 3.30
CA LYS A 78 -11.05 -4.26 4.51
C LYS A 78 -10.19 -4.24 5.77
N ASP A 79 -9.06 -4.95 5.74
CA ASP A 79 -8.12 -5.02 6.86
C ASP A 79 -7.47 -3.65 7.16
N VAL A 80 -7.00 -2.93 6.14
CA VAL A 80 -6.42 -1.58 6.31
C VAL A 80 -7.43 -0.60 6.91
N LEU A 81 -8.66 -0.55 6.38
CA LEU A 81 -9.67 0.41 6.81
C LEU A 81 -10.13 0.13 8.25
N ARG A 82 -10.30 -1.15 8.61
CA ARG A 82 -10.56 -1.58 9.99
C ARG A 82 -9.44 -1.17 10.95
N GLN A 83 -8.17 -1.37 10.58
CA GLN A 83 -7.02 -0.96 11.39
C GLN A 83 -6.95 0.56 11.61
N LEU A 84 -7.40 1.35 10.62
CA LEU A 84 -7.45 2.81 10.70
C LEU A 84 -8.75 3.34 11.33
N SER A 85 -9.68 2.46 11.71
CA SER A 85 -11.04 2.79 12.16
C SER A 85 -11.76 3.71 11.18
N ILE A 86 -11.53 3.51 9.89
CA ILE A 86 -12.20 4.23 8.80
C ILE A 86 -13.36 3.36 8.34
N GLY A 87 -14.57 3.90 8.44
CA GLY A 87 -15.74 3.27 7.82
C GLY A 87 -16.42 2.19 8.65
N ASP A 88 -16.71 2.45 9.92
CA ASP A 88 -17.69 1.68 10.71
C ASP A 88 -19.08 1.57 10.00
N GLN A 89 -19.31 2.45 9.02
CA GLN A 89 -20.50 2.50 8.16
C GLN A 89 -20.30 1.86 6.77
N ILE A 90 -19.10 1.36 6.45
CA ILE A 90 -18.82 0.73 5.16
C ILE A 90 -19.18 -0.75 5.29
N ASP A 91 -20.32 -1.13 4.68
CA ASP A 91 -20.69 -2.53 4.54
C ASP A 91 -19.80 -3.19 3.48
N PHE A 92 -18.87 -3.99 3.97
CA PHE A 92 -17.94 -4.76 3.17
C PHE A 92 -18.48 -6.14 2.80
N ASP A 93 -19.51 -6.63 3.48
CA ASP A 93 -20.05 -7.98 3.29
C ASP A 93 -20.81 -8.08 1.96
N GLY A 94 -21.40 -6.97 1.49
CA GLY A 94 -21.99 -6.87 0.16
C GLY A 94 -21.01 -7.08 -1.01
N LEU A 95 -19.69 -6.90 -0.80
CA LEU A 95 -18.67 -7.10 -1.84
C LEU A 95 -18.25 -8.57 -1.97
N ASP A 96 -18.49 -9.41 -0.96
CA ASP A 96 -18.15 -10.83 -0.99
C ASP A 96 -19.18 -11.67 -1.77
N HIS A 97 -20.37 -11.11 -2.00
CA HIS A 97 -21.42 -11.71 -2.83
C HIS A 97 -21.39 -11.24 -4.29
N ALA A 98 -20.45 -10.36 -4.67
CA ALA A 98 -20.32 -9.82 -6.01
C ALA A 98 -19.59 -10.75 -7.02
N ASP A 99 -19.46 -12.03 -6.70
CA ASP A 99 -18.92 -13.09 -7.59
C ASP A 99 -19.76 -13.34 -8.87
N HIS A 100 -20.83 -12.57 -9.08
CA HIS A 100 -21.64 -12.57 -10.32
C HIS A 100 -21.48 -11.34 -11.21
N LEU A 101 -20.44 -10.52 -11.02
CA LEU A 101 -19.94 -9.68 -12.12
C LEU A 101 -19.20 -10.57 -13.13
N ALA A 102 -19.98 -11.22 -14.00
CA ALA A 102 -19.47 -11.82 -15.22
C ALA A 102 -18.57 -10.80 -15.96
N PRO A 103 -17.50 -11.25 -16.62
CA PRO A 103 -16.61 -10.37 -17.39
C PRO A 103 -17.33 -9.96 -18.68
N ASN A 104 -18.26 -9.01 -18.60
CA ASN A 104 -18.67 -8.13 -19.70
C ASN A 104 -19.83 -7.23 -19.24
N GLY A 105 -19.46 -6.16 -18.56
CA GLY A 105 -20.13 -4.88 -18.73
C GLY A 105 -19.17 -3.98 -19.50
N ALA A 106 -19.02 -4.25 -20.80
CA ALA A 106 -18.50 -3.25 -21.72
C ALA A 106 -19.49 -2.08 -21.71
N ALA A 107 -19.34 -1.19 -20.72
CA ALA A 107 -19.72 0.19 -20.93
C ALA A 107 -18.74 0.67 -21.99
N ASP A 108 -19.23 0.82 -23.21
CA ASP A 108 -18.59 1.63 -24.24
C ASP A 108 -18.04 2.88 -23.56
N VAL A 109 -16.72 2.96 -23.44
CA VAL A 109 -16.05 4.21 -23.13
C VAL A 109 -16.19 5.03 -24.39
N PRO A 110 -16.99 6.12 -24.41
CA PRO A 110 -16.98 7.00 -25.55
C PRO A 110 -15.57 7.59 -25.61
N THR A 111 -14.85 7.23 -26.67
CA THR A 111 -13.63 7.88 -27.08
C THR A 111 -14.02 9.30 -27.53
N ASP A 112 -14.09 10.23 -26.58
CA ASP A 112 -13.89 11.63 -26.90
C ASP A 112 -12.97 12.28 -25.87
N ALA A 113 -11.89 12.82 -26.41
CA ALA A 113 -10.75 13.37 -25.72
C ALA A 113 -10.95 14.86 -25.51
N ALA A 114 -11.59 15.28 -24.42
CA ALA A 114 -11.42 16.64 -23.89
C ALA A 114 -12.01 16.79 -22.48
N THR A 115 -11.16 17.22 -21.54
CA THR A 115 -11.53 18.01 -20.35
C THR A 115 -12.12 17.26 -19.13
N ARG A 116 -11.21 16.67 -18.32
CA ARG A 116 -11.34 16.66 -16.86
C ARG A 116 -9.94 16.61 -16.25
N PRO A 117 -9.56 17.52 -15.32
CA PRO A 117 -8.25 17.43 -14.67
C PRO A 117 -8.26 16.21 -13.74
N GLN A 118 -7.73 15.09 -14.24
CA GLN A 118 -7.40 13.94 -13.41
C GLN A 118 -6.27 14.40 -12.48
N ARG A 119 -6.46 14.27 -11.17
CA ARG A 119 -5.36 14.44 -10.20
C ARG A 119 -4.36 13.32 -10.48
N GLU A 120 -3.35 13.63 -11.27
CA GLU A 120 -2.32 12.70 -11.75
C GLU A 120 -1.60 12.01 -10.59
N PHE A 121 -1.63 10.69 -10.59
CA PHE A 121 -0.70 9.89 -9.80
C PHE A 121 0.70 10.10 -10.35
N GLN A 122 1.55 10.79 -9.60
CA GLN A 122 2.91 11.10 -10.03
C GLN A 122 3.85 9.88 -9.96
N PHE A 123 4.82 9.94 -10.87
CA PHE A 123 5.83 8.96 -11.23
C PHE A 123 6.66 8.45 -10.04
N TYR A 124 6.99 7.15 -10.03
CA TYR A 124 7.87 6.55 -9.02
C TYR A 124 9.28 6.31 -9.59
N GLU A 125 10.29 6.90 -8.98
CA GLU A 125 11.69 6.72 -9.34
C GLU A 125 12.17 5.35 -8.86
N GLY A 126 12.29 4.39 -9.79
CA GLY A 126 12.87 3.09 -9.53
C GLY A 126 14.38 3.19 -9.42
N VAL A 127 14.92 3.02 -8.21
CA VAL A 127 16.36 2.85 -8.02
C VAL A 127 16.68 1.35 -8.12
N THR A 128 17.01 0.91 -9.33
CA THR A 128 17.62 -0.39 -9.58
C THR A 128 19.12 -0.16 -9.72
N ASP A 129 19.93 -0.72 -8.82
CA ASP A 129 21.38 -0.84 -9.05
C ASP A 129 21.66 -2.31 -9.38
N ARG A 130 22.40 -2.52 -10.46
CA ARG A 130 22.62 -3.82 -11.11
C ARG A 130 23.85 -4.53 -10.54
#